data_AF-A0A453PBI1-F1
#
_entry.id   AF-A0A453PBI1-F1
#
_cell.length_a   1.000
_cell.length_b   1.000
_cell.length_c   1.000
_cell.angle_alpha   90.00
_cell.angle_beta   90.00
_cell.angle_gamma   90.00
#
_symmetry.space_group_name_H-M   'P 1'
#
loop_
_entity.id
_entity.type
_entity.pdbx_description
1 polymer ?
#
loop_
_entity_poly.entity_id
_entity_poly.type
_entity_poly.pdbx_seq_one_letter_code
_entity_poly.pdbx_strand_id
1 'polypeptide(L)'
;MAMKARLLAAAATCVCLAAAASAFDVPTVAFEEGFSPLFGDGNLVRARDDRAARLLLDRRSGSGFISSDYYLHGFFSASIKLPRDYTAGVVVAFYVSASIPLRLITS
;
A
#
# COMPACT_ATOMS: atom_id res chain seq x y z
N MET A 1 45.95 2.19 21.19
CA MET A 1 44.62 1.62 21.54
C MET A 1 43.45 2.49 21.07
N ALA A 2 43.52 3.83 21.11
CA ALA A 2 42.42 4.72 20.72
C ALA A 2 41.89 4.57 19.27
N MET A 3 42.76 4.27 18.29
CA MET A 3 42.35 4.15 16.88
C MET A 3 41.49 2.90 16.61
N LYS A 4 41.75 1.78 17.30
CA LYS A 4 40.91 0.58 17.23
C LYS A 4 39.51 0.82 17.80
N ALA A 5 39.42 1.53 18.93
CA ALA A 5 38.12 1.87 19.55
C ALA A 5 37.27 2.80 18.66
N ARG A 6 37.91 3.75 17.96
CA ARG A 6 37.22 4.63 16.99
C ARG A 6 36.74 3.90 15.75
N LEU A 7 37.54 2.95 15.22
CA LEU A 7 37.11 2.09 14.11
C LEU A 7 35.91 1.23 14.51
N LEU A 8 35.94 0.64 15.70
CA LEU A 8 34.84 -0.20 16.22
C LEU A 8 33.57 0.62 16.44
N ALA A 9 33.67 1.84 16.99
CA ALA A 9 32.53 2.74 17.18
C ALA A 9 31.94 3.23 15.84
N ALA A 10 32.79 3.53 14.85
CA ALA A 10 32.34 3.91 13.50
C ALA A 10 31.64 2.73 12.80
N ALA A 11 32.19 1.52 12.88
CA ALA A 11 31.58 0.32 12.33
C ALA A 11 30.23 0.00 12.98
N ALA A 12 30.13 0.10 14.31
CA ALA A 12 28.87 -0.10 15.04
C ALA A 12 27.81 0.92 14.63
N THR A 13 28.18 2.20 14.50
CA THR A 13 27.26 3.26 14.04
C THR A 13 26.77 3.01 12.61
N CYS A 14 27.66 2.59 11.69
CA CYS A 14 27.29 2.25 10.31
C CYS A 14 26.36 1.03 10.23
N VAL A 15 26.60 0.00 11.04
CA VAL A 15 25.74 -1.20 11.10
C VAL A 15 24.34 -0.85 11.63
N CYS A 16 24.25 -0.02 12.67
CA CYS A 16 22.96 0.45 13.19
C CYS A 16 22.18 1.27 12.15
N LEU A 17 22.86 2.12 11.37
CA LEU A 17 22.22 2.92 10.32
C LEU A 17 21.70 2.05 9.17
N ALA A 18 22.46 1.03 8.77
CA ALA A 18 22.06 0.11 7.71
C ALA A 18 20.85 -0.76 8.12
N ALA A 19 20.80 -1.23 9.37
CA ALA A 19 19.68 -2.01 9.90
C ALA A 19 18.37 -1.22 9.98
N ALA A 20 18.45 0.09 10.27
CA ALA A 20 17.28 0.98 10.27
C ALA A 20 16.72 1.21 8.85
N ALA A 21 17.58 1.20 7.82
CA ALA A 21 17.18 1.41 6.44
C ALA A 21 16.45 0.20 5.82
N SER A 22 16.80 -1.03 6.25
CA SER A 22 16.15 -2.27 5.76
C SER A 22 14.79 -2.54 6.42
N ALA A 23 14.41 -1.79 7.45
CA ALA A 23 13.21 -2.07 8.25
C ALA A 23 11.88 -1.73 7.57
N PHE A 24 11.90 -1.13 6.38
CA PHE A 24 10.69 -0.63 5.69
C PHE A 24 10.54 -1.09 4.24
N ASP A 25 11.26 -2.12 3.81
CA ASP A 25 11.01 -2.71 2.49
C ASP A 25 9.73 -3.55 2.54
N VAL A 26 8.61 -2.98 2.08
CA VAL A 26 7.33 -3.67 1.97
C VAL A 26 7.16 -4.13 0.52
N PRO A 27 7.30 -5.44 0.25
CA PRO A 27 7.17 -5.95 -1.10
C PRO A 27 5.74 -5.74 -1.62
N THR A 28 5.63 -5.40 -2.91
CA THR A 28 4.32 -5.34 -3.57
C THR A 28 3.77 -6.75 -3.78
N VAL A 29 2.57 -6.99 -3.24
CA VAL A 29 1.84 -8.26 -3.39
C VAL A 29 1.05 -8.24 -4.70
N ALA A 30 0.89 -9.41 -5.33
CA ALA A 30 -0.01 -9.54 -6.47
C ALA A 30 -1.46 -9.30 -6.02
N PHE A 31 -2.28 -8.66 -6.85
CA PHE A 31 -3.64 -8.29 -6.49
C PHE A 31 -4.47 -9.51 -6.13
N GLU A 32 -4.43 -10.59 -6.94
CA GLU A 32 -5.18 -11.83 -6.68
C GLU A 32 -4.74 -12.55 -5.41
N GLU A 33 -3.50 -12.34 -4.97
CA GLU A 33 -2.98 -12.95 -3.75
C GLU A 33 -3.48 -12.22 -2.49
N GLY A 34 -3.48 -10.88 -2.51
CA GLY A 34 -3.80 -10.08 -1.33
C GLY A 34 -5.23 -9.54 -1.27
N PHE A 35 -5.93 -9.47 -2.41
CA PHE A 35 -7.17 -8.70 -2.55
C PHE A 35 -8.19 -9.40 -3.44
N SER A 36 -9.45 -9.02 -3.25
CA SER A 36 -10.58 -9.41 -4.09
C SER A 36 -11.37 -8.17 -4.51
N PRO A 37 -12.02 -8.18 -5.69
CA PRO A 37 -12.98 -7.16 -6.07
C PRO A 37 -14.07 -7.00 -5.03
N LEU A 38 -14.41 -5.76 -4.66
CA LEU A 38 -15.51 -5.46 -3.74
C LEU A 38 -16.76 -5.03 -4.53
N PHE A 39 -16.60 -4.10 -5.46
CA PHE A 39 -17.65 -3.60 -6.35
C PHE A 39 -17.04 -2.86 -7.54
N GLY A 40 -17.90 -2.46 -8.48
CA GLY A 40 -17.55 -1.55 -9.57
C GLY A 40 -17.55 -2.19 -10.95
N ASP A 41 -17.93 -3.45 -11.11
CA ASP A 41 -18.01 -4.13 -12.40
C ASP A 41 -16.75 -3.89 -13.27
N GLY A 42 -16.89 -3.22 -14.42
CA GLY A 42 -15.78 -2.89 -15.32
C GLY A 42 -14.88 -1.72 -14.86
N ASN A 43 -15.23 -1.05 -13.77
CA ASN A 43 -14.51 0.11 -13.24
C ASN A 43 -13.31 -0.27 -12.36
N LEU A 44 -13.15 -1.55 -12.00
CA LEU A 44 -11.93 -2.08 -11.39
C LEU A 44 -11.07 -2.75 -12.47
N VAL A 45 -9.99 -2.09 -12.88
CA VAL A 45 -9.10 -2.59 -13.94
C VAL A 45 -7.72 -2.92 -13.38
N ARG A 46 -7.33 -4.20 -13.46
CA ARG A 46 -6.01 -4.67 -13.02
C ARG A 46 -4.97 -4.50 -14.11
N ALA A 47 -3.74 -4.20 -13.70
CA ALA A 47 -2.58 -4.19 -14.59
C ALA A 47 -2.23 -5.63 -15.01
N ARG A 48 -1.55 -5.77 -16.16
CA ARG A 48 -1.16 -7.09 -16.71
C ARG A 48 -0.20 -7.88 -15.81
N ASP A 49 0.59 -7.18 -15.02
CA ASP A 49 1.53 -7.76 -14.05
C ASP A 49 0.88 -8.03 -12.68
N ASP A 50 -0.41 -7.73 -12.54
CA ASP A 50 -1.22 -7.89 -11.34
C ASP A 50 -0.69 -7.13 -10.10
N ARG A 51 0.22 -6.16 -10.28
CA ARG A 51 0.81 -5.38 -9.18
C ARG A 51 0.23 -3.98 -9.01
N ALA A 52 -0.75 -3.63 -9.83
CA ALA A 52 -1.47 -2.37 -9.73
C ALA A 52 -2.93 -2.56 -10.14
N ALA A 53 -3.81 -1.76 -9.54
CA ALA A 53 -5.21 -1.65 -9.92
C ALA A 53 -5.56 -0.19 -10.20
N ARG A 54 -6.47 0.02 -11.15
CA ARG A 54 -7.07 1.31 -11.46
C ARG A 54 -8.53 1.27 -11.03
N LEU A 55 -8.90 2.21 -10.19
CA LEU A 55 -10.28 2.45 -9.79
C LEU A 55 -10.82 3.57 -10.66
N LEU A 56 -11.85 3.26 -11.43
CA LEU A 56 -12.59 4.21 -12.24
C LEU A 56 -13.86 4.61 -11.49
N LEU A 57 -14.30 5.84 -11.74
CA LEU A 57 -15.54 6.40 -11.22
C LEU A 57 -16.26 7.06 -12.39
N ASP A 58 -17.52 6.69 -12.57
CA ASP A 58 -18.43 7.32 -13.52
C ASP A 58 -19.73 7.71 -12.82
N ARG A 59 -20.70 8.23 -13.57
CA ARG A 59 -21.99 8.67 -13.01
C ARG A 59 -22.87 7.53 -12.48
N ARG A 60 -22.59 6.28 -12.85
CA ARG A 60 -23.37 5.10 -12.46
C ARG A 60 -22.78 4.46 -11.20
N SER A 61 -21.46 4.32 -11.12
CA SER A 61 -20.80 3.65 -10.01
C SER A 61 -19.34 4.07 -9.84
N GLY A 62 -18.88 4.03 -8.59
CA GLY A 62 -17.46 3.94 -8.26
C GLY A 62 -16.92 2.51 -8.43
N SER A 63 -15.78 2.25 -7.81
CA SER A 63 -15.18 0.92 -7.75
C SER A 63 -14.34 0.76 -6.50
N GLY A 64 -14.05 -0.48 -6.14
CA GLY A 64 -13.17 -0.75 -5.01
C GLY A 64 -12.82 -2.21 -4.85
N PHE A 65 -11.82 -2.45 -4.02
CA PHE A 65 -11.37 -3.79 -3.64
C PHE A 65 -11.14 -3.88 -2.14
N ILE A 66 -11.05 -5.12 -1.67
CA ILE A 66 -10.95 -5.46 -0.26
C ILE A 66 -9.86 -6.52 -0.07
N SER A 67 -9.15 -6.51 1.06
CA SER A 67 -8.20 -7.58 1.37
C SER A 67 -8.92 -8.91 1.54
N SER A 68 -8.26 -9.98 1.11
CA SER A 68 -8.79 -11.34 1.21
C SER A 68 -8.90 -11.81 2.67
N ASP A 69 -8.00 -11.31 3.52
CA ASP A 69 -7.93 -11.67 4.94
C ASP A 69 -8.25 -10.51 5.88
N TYR A 70 -8.63 -10.86 7.11
CA TYR A 70 -8.72 -9.95 8.25
C TYR A 70 -7.38 -9.85 8.97
N TYR A 71 -7.08 -8.66 9.49
CA TYR A 71 -5.85 -8.41 10.22
C TYR A 71 -6.15 -7.80 11.58
N LEU A 72 -5.50 -8.32 12.62
CA LEU A 72 -5.53 -7.73 13.96
C LEU A 72 -4.49 -6.61 14.09
N HIS A 73 -3.30 -6.82 13.53
CA HIS A 73 -2.18 -5.88 13.49
C HIS A 73 -1.48 -5.99 12.13
N GLY A 74 -0.83 -4.93 11.70
CA GLY A 74 -0.05 -4.94 10.47
C GLY A 74 0.39 -3.54 10.05
N PHE A 75 1.35 -3.49 9.14
CA PHE A 75 1.71 -2.28 8.42
C PHE A 75 1.19 -2.39 6.98
N PHE A 76 0.26 -1.53 6.61
CA PHE A 76 -0.38 -1.54 5.30
C PHE A 76 0.10 -0.36 4.49
N SER A 77 0.68 -0.63 3.33
CA SER A 77 1.23 0.39 2.44
C SER A 77 0.71 0.18 1.03
N ALA A 78 0.46 1.29 0.33
CA ALA A 78 0.05 1.31 -1.06
C ALA A 78 0.65 2.53 -1.75
N SER A 79 1.11 2.36 -2.99
CA SER A 79 1.45 3.48 -3.86
C SER A 79 0.19 3.95 -4.57
N ILE A 80 -0.30 5.15 -4.25
CA ILE A 80 -1.56 5.68 -4.76
C ILE A 80 -1.30 6.91 -5.63
N LYS A 81 -1.70 6.84 -6.89
CA LYS A 81 -1.71 7.98 -7.81
C LYS A 81 -3.13 8.52 -7.93
N LEU A 82 -3.32 9.79 -7.56
CA LEU A 82 -4.62 10.47 -7.67
C LEU A 82 -4.89 10.96 -9.10
N PRO A 83 -6.18 11.12 -9.49
CA PRO A 83 -6.54 11.76 -10.75
C PRO A 83 -6.00 13.19 -10.83
N ARG A 84 -5.62 13.64 -12.03
CA ARG A 84 -4.99 14.95 -12.25
C ARG A 84 -6.00 16.09 -12.49
N ASP A 85 -7.19 15.75 -12.97
CA ASP A 85 -8.17 16.74 -13.44
C ASP A 85 -9.16 17.15 -12.34
N TYR A 86 -10.24 17.84 -12.73
CA TYR A 86 -11.27 18.29 -11.80
C TYR A 86 -11.92 17.10 -11.06
N THR A 87 -11.78 17.10 -9.73
CA THR A 87 -12.17 16.00 -8.83
C THR A 87 -13.05 16.49 -7.69
N ALA A 88 -13.77 17.61 -7.87
CA ALA A 88 -14.66 18.10 -6.81
C ALA A 88 -15.73 17.07 -6.46
N GLY A 89 -15.84 16.74 -5.17
CA GLY A 89 -16.76 15.74 -4.66
C GLY A 89 -16.29 14.28 -4.78
N VAL A 90 -15.16 14.02 -5.45
CA VAL A 90 -14.60 12.66 -5.57
C VAL A 90 -13.77 12.32 -4.33
N VAL A 91 -13.97 11.13 -3.79
CA VAL A 91 -13.21 10.61 -2.65
C VAL A 91 -12.45 9.36 -3.06
N VAL A 92 -11.15 9.34 -2.76
CA VAL A 92 -10.31 8.12 -2.80
C VAL A 92 -9.95 7.75 -1.37
N ALA A 93 -10.33 6.55 -0.93
CA ALA A 93 -10.17 6.14 0.46
C ALA A 93 -9.43 4.81 0.58
N PHE A 94 -8.30 4.81 1.29
CA PHE A 94 -7.55 3.63 1.73
C PHE A 94 -7.68 3.48 3.24
N TYR A 95 -8.35 2.43 3.72
CA TYR A 95 -8.72 2.35 5.14
C TYR A 95 -8.92 0.92 5.65
N VAL A 96 -8.76 0.75 6.97
CA VAL A 96 -9.10 -0.47 7.73
C VAL A 96 -10.30 -0.18 8.62
N SER A 97 -11.17 -1.17 8.83
CA SER A 97 -12.28 -1.07 9.77
C SER A 97 -12.29 -2.28 10.72
N ALA A 98 -12.74 -2.11 11.96
CA ALA A 98 -12.72 -3.19 12.95
C ALA A 98 -13.59 -4.39 12.55
N SER A 99 -14.67 -4.15 11.79
CA SER A 99 -15.61 -5.19 11.34
C SER A 99 -15.44 -5.58 9.87
N ILE A 100 -14.49 -4.96 9.14
CA ILE A 100 -14.34 -5.12 7.70
C ILE A 100 -12.84 -5.11 7.32
N PRO A 101 -12.37 -6.01 6.43
CA PRO A 101 -10.98 -6.02 5.97
C PRO A 101 -10.53 -4.72 5.29
N LEU A 102 -9.22 -4.57 5.04
CA LEU A 102 -8.60 -3.39 4.41
C LEU A 102 -9.25 -3.10 3.05
N ARG A 103 -9.58 -1.84 2.76
CA ARG A 103 -10.24 -1.43 1.50
C ARG A 103 -9.55 -0.27 0.83
N LEU A 104 -9.61 -0.27 -0.51
CA LEU A 104 -9.38 0.91 -1.35
C LEU A 104 -10.59 1.11 -2.26
N ILE A 105 -11.23 2.29 -2.17
CA ILE A 105 -12.46 2.58 -2.93
C ILE A 105 -12.43 3.99 -3.54
N THR A 106 -13.24 4.20 -4.57
CA THR A 106 -13.59 5.52 -5.10
C THR A 106 -15.11 5.72 -5.06
N SER A 107 -15.55 6.93 -4.71
CA SER A 107 -16.95 7.36 -4.75
C SER A 107 -17.09 8.83 -5.11
#